data_AF-A0AAN8WNN4-F1
#
_entry.id   AF-A0AAN8WNN4-F1
#
_cell.length_a   1.000
_cell.length_b   1.000
_cell.length_c   1.000
_cell.angle_alpha   90.00
_cell.angle_beta   90.00
_cell.angle_gamma   90.00
#
_symmetry.space_group_name_H-M   'P 1'
#
loop_
_entity.id
_entity.type
_entity.pdbx_description
1 polymer ?
#
loop_
_entity_poly.entity_id
_entity_poly.type
_entity_poly.pdbx_seq_one_letter_code
_entity_poly.pdbx_strand_id
1 'polypeptide(L)'
;MFELVHFCIAGFFIPGFPKLLRYQQHHDKILEKFLPKLKKHLERNCIDSGLYTLKWFFQCFLDRVPFTLTLRLWDIFLLEGERLLVAFAYVILKLHRRQIARLDMDQILDYLQKKLEKDFGYDDDYVIESLEKAMEELLKAKLDHPGAPPDSELPQQPFGMFIEPTIEKESGIRRGFTDEERQITEKLMKRTETVGLNGSHLSVDH
;
A
#
# COMPACT_ATOMS: atom_id res chain seq x y z
N MET A 1 -7.65 -15.57 -14.89
CA MET A 1 -8.04 -14.48 -13.98
C MET A 1 -7.40 -14.64 -12.60
N PHE A 2 -7.61 -15.76 -11.89
CA PHE A 2 -6.86 -16.08 -10.66
C PHE A 2 -5.34 -16.21 -10.87
N GLU A 3 -4.86 -16.66 -12.03
CA GLU A 3 -3.41 -16.80 -12.28
C GLU A 3 -2.66 -15.48 -12.51
N LEU A 4 -3.27 -14.47 -13.14
CA LEU A 4 -2.65 -13.14 -13.31
C LEU A 4 -2.50 -12.43 -11.97
N VAL A 5 -3.54 -12.56 -11.15
CA VAL A 5 -3.55 -12.14 -9.75
C VAL A 5 -2.48 -12.92 -8.99
N HIS A 6 -2.43 -14.25 -9.10
CA HIS A 6 -1.38 -15.07 -8.49
C HIS A 6 0.04 -14.66 -8.92
N PHE A 7 0.27 -14.34 -10.19
CA PHE A 7 1.60 -13.95 -10.69
C PHE A 7 2.05 -12.57 -10.19
N CYS A 8 1.13 -11.60 -10.14
CA CYS A 8 1.41 -10.28 -9.56
C CYS A 8 1.57 -10.33 -8.04
N ILE A 9 0.82 -11.18 -7.33
CA ILE A 9 0.89 -11.35 -5.87
C ILE A 9 2.01 -12.31 -5.44
N ALA A 10 2.48 -13.22 -6.30
CA ALA A 10 3.57 -14.16 -5.95
C ALA A 10 4.86 -13.42 -5.57
N GLY A 11 5.13 -12.26 -6.20
CA GLY A 11 6.23 -11.37 -5.78
C GLY A 11 5.98 -10.60 -4.48
N PHE A 12 4.73 -10.53 -4.00
CA PHE A 12 4.37 -10.06 -2.66
C PHE A 12 4.47 -11.18 -1.61
N PHE A 13 4.53 -12.45 -2.00
CA PHE A 13 4.55 -13.59 -1.07
C PHE A 13 5.95 -14.13 -0.76
N ILE A 14 6.99 -13.33 -1.03
CA ILE A 14 8.32 -13.56 -0.46
C ILE A 14 8.24 -13.17 1.04
N PRO A 15 8.75 -13.98 1.97
CA PRO A 15 8.79 -13.61 3.40
C PRO A 15 9.40 -12.22 3.57
N GLY A 16 8.62 -11.26 4.10
CA GLY A 16 9.05 -9.87 4.32
C GLY A 16 8.45 -8.79 3.41
N PHE A 17 7.60 -9.15 2.42
CA PHE A 17 6.87 -8.19 1.57
C PHE A 17 7.71 -7.04 0.94
N PRO A 18 8.94 -7.28 0.45
CA PRO A 18 9.82 -6.18 0.03
C PRO A 18 9.23 -5.37 -1.14
N LYS A 19 8.53 -6.03 -2.07
CA LYS A 19 7.80 -5.35 -3.16
C LYS A 19 6.74 -4.38 -2.63
N LEU A 20 5.98 -4.75 -1.59
CA LEU A 20 4.98 -3.84 -1.01
C LEU A 20 5.63 -2.62 -0.40
N LEU A 21 6.69 -2.82 0.39
CA LEU A 21 7.38 -1.73 1.07
C LEU A 21 7.91 -0.72 0.05
N ARG A 22 8.43 -1.18 -1.09
CA ARG A 22 8.88 -0.32 -2.18
C ARG A 22 7.73 0.50 -2.77
N TYR A 23 6.58 -0.11 -2.99
CA TYR A 23 5.37 0.60 -3.45
C TYR A 23 4.87 1.63 -2.43
N GLN A 24 4.90 1.29 -1.14
CA GLN A 24 4.53 2.20 -0.05
C GLN A 24 5.46 3.40 0.03
N GLN A 25 6.78 3.16 0.03
CA GLN A 25 7.79 4.23 0.02
C GLN A 25 7.67 5.11 -1.22
N HIS A 26 7.39 4.52 -2.38
CA HIS A 26 7.17 5.28 -3.60
C HIS A 26 5.90 6.12 -3.55
N HIS A 27 4.81 5.55 -3.01
CA HIS A 27 3.58 6.28 -2.75
C HIS A 27 3.82 7.47 -1.81
N ASP A 28 4.60 7.28 -0.75
CA ASP A 28 4.98 8.38 0.16
C ASP A 28 5.73 9.51 -0.56
N LYS A 29 6.70 9.18 -1.42
CA LYS A 29 7.41 10.18 -2.24
C LYS A 29 6.46 10.97 -3.14
N ILE A 30 5.46 10.31 -3.71
CA ILE A 30 4.42 10.97 -4.52
C ILE A 30 3.59 11.93 -3.65
N LEU A 31 3.19 11.50 -2.46
CA LEU A 31 2.44 12.35 -1.53
C LEU A 31 3.25 13.55 -1.05
N GLU A 32 4.53 13.37 -0.74
CA GLU A 32 5.43 14.47 -0.37
C GLU A 32 5.55 15.50 -1.50
N LYS A 33 5.67 15.04 -2.75
CA LYS A 33 5.84 15.92 -3.91
C LYS A 33 4.54 16.64 -4.31
N PHE A 34 3.42 15.93 -4.37
CA PHE A 34 2.19 16.45 -4.97
C PHE A 34 1.12 16.85 -3.94
N LEU A 35 1.13 16.27 -2.75
CA LEU A 35 0.14 16.51 -1.70
C LEU A 35 0.80 16.75 -0.32
N PRO A 36 1.83 17.63 -0.19
CA PRO A 36 2.62 17.76 1.05
C PRO A 36 1.76 18.15 2.28
N LYS A 37 0.73 18.98 2.06
CA LYS A 37 -0.20 19.39 3.13
C LYS A 37 -1.01 18.20 3.67
N LEU A 38 -1.43 17.30 2.77
CA LEU A 38 -2.18 16.10 3.15
C LEU A 38 -1.25 15.10 3.84
N LYS A 39 -0.05 14.88 3.31
CA LYS A 39 0.96 14.01 3.93
C LYS A 39 1.24 14.43 5.38
N LYS A 40 1.49 15.72 5.62
CA LYS A 40 1.67 16.27 6.97
C LYS A 40 0.42 16.14 7.86
N HIS A 41 -0.78 16.12 7.29
CA HIS A 41 -2.01 15.85 8.05
C HIS A 41 -2.09 14.39 8.47
N LEU A 42 -1.80 13.46 7.56
CA LEU A 42 -1.77 12.02 7.86
C LEU A 42 -0.73 11.70 8.94
N GLU A 43 0.48 12.27 8.84
CA GLU A 43 1.55 12.10 9.83
C GLU A 43 1.16 12.64 11.22
N ARG A 44 0.51 13.82 11.28
CA ARG A 44 0.01 14.38 12.54
C ARG A 44 -1.07 13.51 13.19
N ASN A 45 -1.81 12.74 12.40
CA ASN A 45 -2.79 11.78 12.87
C ASN A 45 -2.21 10.37 13.06
N CYS A 46 -0.88 10.21 13.02
CA CYS A 46 -0.20 8.92 13.15
C CYS A 46 -0.66 7.87 12.12
N ILE A 47 -1.11 8.32 10.93
CA ILE A 47 -1.51 7.43 9.83
C ILE A 47 -0.32 7.19 8.93
N ASP A 48 0.23 5.99 9.04
CA ASP A 48 1.20 5.50 8.07
C ASP A 48 0.52 5.06 6.77
N SER A 49 1.21 5.25 5.64
CA SER A 49 0.71 4.85 4.34
C SER A 49 0.42 3.37 4.24
N GLY A 50 1.13 2.54 5.00
CA GLY A 50 0.88 1.10 5.05
C GLY A 50 -0.51 0.72 5.54
N LEU A 51 -1.14 1.52 6.41
CA LEU A 51 -2.44 1.19 7.03
C LEU A 51 -3.59 1.09 6.04
N TYR A 52 -3.53 1.85 4.95
CA TYR A 52 -4.56 1.85 3.90
C TYR A 52 -4.06 1.23 2.59
N THR A 53 -2.80 1.49 2.19
CA THR A 53 -2.26 0.99 0.90
C THR A 53 -2.07 -0.52 0.87
N LEU A 54 -1.81 -1.17 2.02
CA LEU A 54 -1.69 -2.62 2.11
C LEU A 54 -2.91 -3.29 1.47
N LYS A 55 -4.10 -2.89 1.92
CA LYS A 55 -5.38 -3.39 1.43
C LYS A 55 -5.64 -3.03 -0.03
N TRP A 56 -5.22 -1.85 -0.47
CA TRP A 56 -5.41 -1.39 -1.85
C TRP A 56 -4.55 -2.16 -2.85
N PHE A 57 -3.26 -2.35 -2.56
CA PHE A 57 -2.32 -3.00 -3.46
C PHE A 57 -2.49 -4.51 -3.50
N PHE A 58 -2.78 -5.16 -2.35
CA PHE A 58 -2.98 -6.61 -2.32
C PHE A 58 -4.19 -7.07 -3.14
N GLN A 59 -5.27 -6.30 -3.09
CA GLN A 59 -6.51 -6.64 -3.80
C GLN A 59 -6.65 -5.90 -5.12
N CYS A 60 -5.64 -5.14 -5.55
CA CYS A 60 -5.72 -4.29 -6.75
C CYS A 60 -7.02 -3.47 -6.79
N PHE A 61 -7.39 -2.87 -5.66
CA PHE A 61 -8.63 -2.12 -5.44
C PHE A 61 -9.96 -2.89 -5.60
N LEU A 62 -9.93 -4.22 -5.72
CA LEU A 62 -11.15 -5.04 -5.59
C LEU A 62 -11.83 -4.77 -4.24
N ASP A 63 -13.15 -4.62 -4.28
CA ASP A 63 -14.01 -4.31 -3.12
C ASP A 63 -13.57 -3.05 -2.35
N ARG A 64 -12.93 -2.07 -3.02
CA ARG A 64 -12.55 -0.78 -2.42
C ARG A 64 -13.23 0.42 -3.05
N VAL A 65 -13.85 0.21 -4.20
CA VAL A 65 -14.63 1.20 -4.94
C VAL A 65 -15.88 0.49 -5.47
N PRO A 66 -16.91 1.23 -5.90
CA PRO A 66 -18.09 0.64 -6.50
C PRO A 66 -17.72 -0.32 -7.65
N PHE A 67 -18.50 -1.39 -7.80
CA PHE A 67 -18.18 -2.47 -8.73
C PHE A 67 -17.99 -1.99 -10.18
N THR A 68 -18.77 -0.99 -10.62
CA THR A 68 -18.68 -0.40 -11.96
C THR A 68 -17.31 0.25 -12.19
N LEU A 69 -16.84 1.04 -11.24
CA LEU A 69 -15.52 1.66 -11.27
C LEU A 69 -14.42 0.60 -11.21
N THR A 70 -14.61 -0.44 -10.39
CA THR A 70 -13.67 -1.57 -10.30
C THR A 70 -13.43 -2.17 -11.68
N LEU A 71 -14.48 -2.53 -12.43
CA LEU A 71 -14.31 -3.13 -13.77
C LEU A 71 -13.48 -2.25 -14.72
N ARG A 72 -13.75 -0.94 -14.74
CA ARG A 72 -13.00 0.00 -15.61
C ARG A 72 -11.53 0.13 -15.20
N LEU A 73 -11.25 0.16 -13.90
CA LEU A 73 -9.87 0.16 -13.41
C LEU A 73 -9.15 -1.13 -13.82
N TRP A 74 -9.84 -2.26 -13.81
CA TRP A 74 -9.27 -3.54 -14.26
C TRP A 74 -8.97 -3.57 -15.75
N ASP A 75 -9.83 -2.99 -16.59
CA ASP A 75 -9.54 -2.86 -18.02
C ASP A 75 -8.26 -2.05 -18.26
N ILE A 76 -8.08 -0.95 -17.53
CA ILE A 76 -6.87 -0.12 -17.60
C ILE A 76 -5.68 -0.86 -16.98
N PHE A 77 -5.88 -1.61 -15.90
CA PHE A 77 -4.83 -2.41 -15.26
C PHE A 77 -4.25 -3.44 -16.24
N LEU A 78 -5.08 -4.07 -17.06
CA LEU A 78 -4.62 -5.03 -18.07
C LEU A 78 -3.78 -4.38 -19.16
N LEU A 79 -4.02 -3.09 -19.46
CA LEU A 79 -3.24 -2.33 -20.45
C LEU A 79 -1.95 -1.74 -19.85
N GLU A 80 -2.04 -1.16 -18.66
CA GLU A 80 -0.99 -0.33 -18.05
C GLU A 80 -0.17 -1.09 -16.99
N GLY A 81 -0.70 -2.19 -16.47
CA GLY A 81 -0.10 -3.00 -15.43
C GLY A 81 0.01 -2.28 -14.10
N GLU A 82 1.13 -2.48 -13.42
CA GLU A 82 1.36 -2.03 -12.04
C GLU A 82 1.46 -0.50 -11.87
N ARG A 83 1.64 0.25 -12.97
CA ARG A 83 1.58 1.73 -12.99
C ARG A 83 0.24 2.25 -12.48
N LEU A 84 -0.85 1.54 -12.79
CA LEU A 84 -2.18 1.90 -12.32
C LEU A 84 -2.25 1.93 -10.79
N LEU A 85 -1.58 1.00 -10.10
CA LEU A 85 -1.72 0.87 -8.65
C LEU A 85 -1.26 2.15 -7.94
N VAL A 86 -0.10 2.63 -8.36
CA VAL A 86 0.50 3.86 -7.83
C VAL A 86 -0.33 5.08 -8.20
N ALA A 87 -0.73 5.17 -9.47
CA ALA A 87 -1.52 6.29 -9.97
C ALA A 87 -2.88 6.39 -9.29
N PHE A 88 -3.60 5.27 -9.14
CA PHE A 88 -4.93 5.27 -8.57
C PHE A 88 -4.92 5.53 -7.06
N ALA A 89 -3.93 4.99 -6.31
CA ALA A 89 -3.75 5.35 -4.90
C ALA A 89 -3.56 6.87 -4.72
N TYR A 90 -2.79 7.50 -5.61
CA TYR A 90 -2.63 8.95 -5.63
C TYR A 90 -3.93 9.68 -5.98
N VAL A 91 -4.69 9.21 -6.97
CA VAL A 91 -5.98 9.81 -7.39
C VAL A 91 -6.99 9.81 -6.24
N ILE A 92 -7.13 8.69 -5.52
CA ILE A 92 -8.02 8.60 -4.35
C ILE A 92 -7.70 9.73 -3.37
N LEU A 93 -6.44 9.86 -2.96
CA LEU A 93 -6.03 10.90 -2.02
C LEU A 93 -6.17 12.30 -2.61
N LYS A 94 -5.89 12.48 -3.91
CA LYS A 94 -6.01 13.77 -4.61
C LYS A 94 -7.45 14.26 -4.66
N LEU A 95 -8.41 13.38 -4.97
CA LEU A 95 -9.84 13.69 -5.07
C LEU A 95 -10.46 13.92 -3.69
N HIS A 96 -10.04 13.15 -2.69
CA HIS A 96 -10.63 13.20 -1.35
C HIS A 96 -9.84 14.06 -0.35
N ARG A 97 -8.77 14.76 -0.79
CA ARG A 97 -7.90 15.56 0.07
C ARG A 97 -8.62 16.57 0.96
N ARG A 98 -9.72 17.17 0.47
CA ARG A 98 -10.47 18.20 1.20
C ARG A 98 -11.27 17.59 2.35
N GLN A 99 -11.85 16.41 2.12
CA GLN A 99 -12.60 15.65 3.10
C GLN A 99 -11.63 15.10 4.15
N ILE A 100 -10.57 14.41 3.73
CA ILE A 100 -9.57 13.81 4.62
C ILE A 100 -8.90 14.85 5.53
N ALA A 101 -8.61 16.06 5.03
CA ALA A 101 -7.99 17.12 5.82
C ALA A 101 -8.85 17.64 6.99
N ARG A 102 -10.14 17.27 7.06
CA ARG A 102 -11.07 17.67 8.11
C ARG A 102 -11.38 16.55 9.09
N LEU A 103 -10.85 15.35 8.87
CA LEU A 103 -11.13 14.16 9.65
C LEU A 103 -9.97 13.85 10.60
N ASP A 104 -10.32 13.19 11.70
CA ASP A 104 -9.37 12.65 12.68
C ASP A 104 -8.95 11.22 12.31
N MET A 105 -7.95 10.66 13.01
CA MET A 105 -7.33 9.37 12.69
C MET A 105 -8.34 8.24 12.35
N ASP A 106 -9.24 7.93 13.27
CA ASP A 106 -10.22 6.84 13.10
C ASP A 106 -11.17 7.10 11.93
N GLN A 107 -11.57 8.36 11.75
CA GLN A 107 -12.47 8.77 10.67
C GLN A 107 -11.80 8.69 9.31
N ILE A 108 -10.51 9.02 9.21
CA ILE A 108 -9.74 8.88 7.97
C ILE A 108 -9.66 7.40 7.58
N LEU A 109 -9.35 6.51 8.54
CA LEU A 109 -9.29 5.07 8.27
C LEU A 109 -10.65 4.51 7.85
N ASP A 110 -11.73 4.88 8.55
CA ASP A 110 -13.08 4.45 8.18
C ASP A 110 -13.49 4.98 6.79
N TYR A 111 -13.14 6.24 6.49
CA TYR A 111 -13.40 6.86 5.20
C TYR A 111 -12.69 6.11 4.07
N LEU A 112 -11.37 5.90 4.19
CA LEU A 112 -10.54 5.28 3.17
C LEU A 112 -10.81 3.77 3.00
N GLN A 113 -11.23 3.08 4.06
CA GLN A 113 -11.38 1.63 4.04
C GLN A 113 -12.80 1.13 3.83
N LYS A 114 -13.82 1.92 4.21
CA LYS A 114 -15.24 1.48 4.13
C LYS A 114 -16.12 2.41 3.34
N LYS A 115 -15.95 3.73 3.49
CA LYS A 115 -16.87 4.68 2.85
C LYS A 115 -16.68 4.72 1.34
N LEU A 116 -15.43 4.76 0.87
CA LEU A 116 -15.11 4.77 -0.56
C LEU A 116 -15.62 3.55 -1.33
N GLU A 117 -15.69 2.38 -0.67
CA GLU A 117 -16.23 1.15 -1.26
C GLU A 117 -17.72 1.29 -1.58
N LYS A 118 -18.48 1.89 -0.65
CA LYS A 118 -19.94 2.05 -0.79
C LYS A 118 -20.31 3.19 -1.73
N ASP A 119 -19.58 4.29 -1.62
CA ASP A 119 -19.81 5.49 -2.40
C ASP A 119 -18.49 6.23 -2.58
N PHE A 120 -18.00 6.22 -3.82
CA PHE A 120 -16.79 6.95 -4.18
C PHE A 120 -17.04 8.48 -4.24
N GLY A 121 -18.30 8.92 -4.33
CA GLY A 121 -18.66 10.34 -4.34
C GLY A 121 -18.31 11.10 -5.62
N TYR A 122 -17.90 10.39 -6.67
CA TYR A 122 -17.63 10.93 -8.00
C TYR A 122 -18.14 9.96 -9.07
N ASP A 123 -18.51 10.51 -10.23
CA ASP A 123 -18.89 9.74 -11.40
C ASP A 123 -17.69 8.96 -11.95
N ASP A 124 -17.91 7.72 -12.39
CA ASP A 124 -16.86 6.84 -12.89
C ASP A 124 -16.04 7.49 -14.02
N ASP A 125 -16.69 8.19 -14.96
CA ASP A 125 -15.98 8.87 -16.07
C ASP A 125 -15.03 9.95 -15.54
N TYR A 126 -15.49 10.74 -14.58
CA TYR A 126 -14.67 11.76 -13.96
C TYR A 126 -13.47 11.18 -13.21
N VAL A 127 -13.64 10.02 -12.58
CA VAL A 127 -12.54 9.31 -11.90
C VAL A 127 -11.53 8.79 -12.91
N ILE A 128 -11.98 8.20 -14.02
CA ILE A 128 -11.09 7.71 -15.08
C ILE A 128 -10.32 8.85 -15.74
N GLU A 129 -10.97 9.98 -16.05
CA GLU A 129 -10.25 11.17 -16.56
C GLU A 129 -9.23 11.70 -15.56
N SER A 130 -9.57 11.70 -14.27
CA SER A 130 -8.67 12.14 -13.20
C SER A 130 -7.45 11.21 -13.09
N LEU A 131 -7.67 9.91 -13.32
CA LEU A 131 -6.61 8.90 -13.35
C LEU A 131 -5.69 9.08 -14.56
N GLU A 132 -6.21 9.30 -15.76
CA GLU A 132 -5.41 9.56 -16.94
C GLU A 132 -4.49 10.79 -16.74
N LYS A 133 -5.06 11.89 -16.25
CA LYS A 133 -4.30 13.11 -15.92
C LYS A 133 -3.23 12.85 -14.85
N ALA A 134 -3.54 12.02 -13.86
CA ALA A 134 -2.60 11.65 -12.81
C ALA A 134 -1.45 10.78 -13.36
N MET A 135 -1.74 9.84 -14.26
CA MET A 135 -0.72 9.01 -14.90
C MET A 135 0.25 9.86 -15.73
N GLU A 136 -0.26 10.83 -16.50
CA GLU A 136 0.62 11.77 -17.21
C GLU A 136 1.48 12.62 -16.27
N GLU A 137 0.90 13.09 -15.17
CA GLU A 137 1.60 13.91 -14.17
C GLU A 137 2.74 13.13 -13.51
N LEU A 138 2.49 11.87 -13.16
CA LEU A 138 3.49 10.96 -12.61
C LEU A 138 4.58 10.64 -13.63
N LEU A 139 4.22 10.39 -14.89
CA LEU A 139 5.17 10.15 -15.97
C LEU A 139 6.09 11.35 -16.21
N LYS A 140 5.53 12.56 -16.32
CA LYS A 140 6.30 13.82 -16.44
C LYS A 140 7.26 14.02 -15.26
N ALA A 141 6.87 13.56 -14.08
CA ALA A 141 7.67 13.61 -12.87
C ALA A 141 8.66 12.43 -12.69
N LYS A 142 8.67 11.44 -13.61
CA LYS A 142 9.42 10.18 -13.50
C LYS A 142 9.12 9.40 -12.22
N LEU A 143 7.84 9.39 -11.84
CA LEU A 143 7.30 8.71 -10.65
C LEU A 143 6.17 7.72 -11.01
N ASP A 144 6.06 7.34 -12.28
CA ASP A 144 5.06 6.40 -12.78
C ASP A 144 5.34 4.95 -12.35
N HIS A 145 6.58 4.61 -12.00
CA HIS A 145 6.95 3.29 -11.51
C HIS A 145 7.89 3.39 -10.29
N PRO A 146 7.82 2.45 -9.33
CA PRO A 146 8.65 2.48 -8.12
C PRO A 146 10.14 2.10 -8.33
N GLY A 147 10.68 2.18 -9.55
CA GLY A 147 12.04 1.72 -9.91
C GLY A 147 12.14 0.21 -10.18
N ALA A 148 13.34 -0.29 -10.52
CA ALA A 148 13.61 -1.72 -10.65
C ALA A 148 13.74 -2.37 -9.25
N PRO A 149 13.29 -3.63 -9.06
CA PRO A 149 13.51 -4.35 -7.83
C PRO A 149 15.03 -4.48 -7.56
N PRO A 150 15.54 -4.19 -6.35
CA PRO A 150 16.92 -4.49 -5.98
C PRO A 150 17.18 -6.00 -6.07
N ASP A 151 18.45 -6.40 -6.23
CA ASP A 151 18.84 -7.82 -6.42
C ASP A 151 18.37 -8.75 -5.27
N SER A 152 18.12 -8.18 -4.08
CA SER A 152 17.54 -8.87 -2.93
C SER A 152 16.06 -9.27 -3.08
N GLU A 153 15.34 -8.70 -4.06
CA GLU A 153 13.93 -8.98 -4.36
C GLU A 153 13.75 -10.03 -5.46
N LEU A 154 14.81 -10.41 -6.18
CA LEU A 154 14.74 -11.43 -7.22
C LEU A 154 14.68 -12.83 -6.59
N PRO A 155 13.86 -13.76 -7.13
CA PRO A 155 13.87 -15.15 -6.67
C PRO A 155 15.27 -15.73 -6.86
N GLN A 156 15.96 -16.04 -5.76
CA GLN A 156 17.29 -16.66 -5.83
C GLN A 156 17.24 -18.16 -6.17
N GLN A 157 16.05 -18.75 -6.23
CA GLN A 157 15.86 -20.16 -6.56
C GLN A 157 15.38 -20.35 -7.99
N PRO A 158 15.92 -21.34 -8.74
CA PRO A 158 15.52 -21.61 -10.10
C PRO A 158 14.06 -22.09 -10.18
N PHE A 159 13.35 -21.63 -11.21
CA PHE A 159 11.98 -22.07 -11.52
C PHE A 159 11.94 -23.58 -11.75
N GLY A 160 10.99 -24.28 -11.11
CA GLY A 160 10.70 -25.69 -11.35
C GLY A 160 11.22 -26.70 -10.32
N MET A 161 11.83 -26.26 -9.21
CA MET A 161 12.15 -27.19 -8.12
C MET A 161 10.90 -27.48 -7.27
N PHE A 162 10.34 -28.68 -7.44
CA PHE A 162 9.36 -29.23 -6.50
C PHE A 162 10.10 -29.51 -5.20
N ILE A 163 9.98 -28.62 -4.21
CA ILE A 163 10.46 -28.89 -2.87
C ILE A 163 9.46 -29.88 -2.27
N GLU A 164 9.80 -31.17 -2.27
CA GLU A 164 9.05 -32.14 -1.46
C GLU A 164 8.97 -31.60 -0.04
N PRO A 165 7.76 -31.41 0.52
CA PRO A 165 7.64 -30.92 1.87
C PRO A 165 8.33 -31.93 2.79
N THR A 166 9.37 -31.49 3.49
CA THR A 166 9.93 -32.28 4.59
C THR A 166 8.83 -32.54 5.61
N ILE A 167 8.83 -33.74 6.21
CA ILE A 167 7.79 -34.28 7.11
C ILE A 167 7.30 -33.26 8.17
N GLU A 168 8.14 -32.30 8.55
CA GLU A 168 7.79 -31.18 9.42
C GLU A 168 6.65 -30.29 8.91
N LYS A 169 6.56 -30.01 7.59
CA LYS A 169 5.52 -29.17 6.97
C LYS A 169 4.15 -29.86 6.85
N GLU A 170 4.09 -31.19 6.87
CA GLU A 170 2.82 -31.94 6.89
C GLU A 170 2.17 -31.94 8.28
N SER A 171 2.96 -31.78 9.35
CA SER A 171 2.49 -31.95 10.73
C SER A 171 1.73 -30.74 11.32
N GLY A 172 1.58 -29.63 10.59
CA GLY A 172 0.78 -28.48 11.03
C GLY A 172 1.27 -27.78 12.31
N ILE A 173 2.49 -28.08 12.77
CA ILE A 173 3.09 -27.39 13.93
C ILE A 173 3.60 -26.03 13.44
N ARG A 174 3.08 -24.94 14.02
CA ARG A 174 3.56 -23.58 13.73
C ARG A 174 5.06 -23.53 14.03
N ARG A 175 5.87 -23.29 12.99
CA ARG A 175 7.31 -23.04 13.13
C ARG A 175 7.50 -21.90 14.14
N GLY A 176 8.36 -22.09 15.13
CA GLY A 176 8.80 -21.01 15.99
C GLY A 176 9.51 -19.94 15.15
N PHE A 177 9.29 -18.66 15.47
CA PHE A 177 9.94 -17.54 14.80
C PHE A 177 11.45 -17.75 14.73
N THR A 178 12.01 -17.50 13.54
CA THR A 178 13.47 -17.51 13.30
C THR A 178 14.13 -16.36 14.05
N ASP A 179 15.42 -16.49 14.36
CA ASP A 179 16.15 -15.47 15.14
C ASP A 179 16.21 -14.11 14.42
N GLU A 180 16.12 -14.10 13.09
CA GLU A 180 15.98 -12.88 12.28
C GLU A 180 14.62 -12.21 12.49
N GLU A 181 13.52 -12.97 12.48
CA GLU A 181 12.18 -12.45 12.76
C GLU A 181 12.05 -11.95 14.20
N ARG A 182 12.74 -12.57 15.16
CA ARG A 182 12.84 -12.08 16.54
C ARG A 182 13.59 -10.76 16.62
N GLN A 183 14.71 -10.62 15.92
CA GLN A 183 15.46 -9.35 15.87
C GLN A 183 14.68 -8.24 15.17
N ILE A 184 13.92 -8.55 14.12
CA ILE A 184 13.05 -7.59 13.43
C ILE A 184 11.92 -7.15 14.38
N THR A 185 11.29 -8.10 15.09
CA THR A 185 10.24 -7.81 16.07
C THR A 185 10.77 -6.98 17.24
N GLU A 186 11.96 -7.29 17.76
CA GLU A 186 12.62 -6.48 18.80
C GLU A 186 12.97 -5.07 18.32
N LYS A 187 13.44 -4.91 17.08
CA LYS A 187 13.70 -3.59 16.49
C LYS A 187 12.41 -2.79 16.31
N LEU A 188 11.32 -3.44 15.93
CA LEU A 188 10.00 -2.82 15.79
C LEU A 188 9.43 -2.42 17.17
N MET A 189 9.55 -3.27 18.19
CA MET A 189 9.11 -2.96 19.56
C MET A 189 9.91 -1.78 20.17
N LYS A 190 11.23 -1.76 20.02
CA LYS A 190 12.07 -0.62 20.47
C LYS A 190 11.74 0.69 19.76
N ARG A 191 11.31 0.63 18.50
CA ARG A 191 10.88 1.81 17.72
C ARG A 191 9.52 2.33 18.19
N THR A 192 8.63 1.45 18.63
CA THR A 192 7.33 1.81 19.22
C THR A 192 7.48 2.40 20.63
N GLU A 193 8.41 1.88 21.44
CA GLU A 193 8.69 2.41 22.79
C GLU A 193 9.37 3.79 22.75
N THR A 194 10.27 4.04 21.80
CA THR A 194 10.91 5.37 21.63
C THR A 194 9.94 6.45 21.15
N VAL A 195 8.92 6.07 20.37
CA VAL A 195 7.82 6.98 19.99
C VAL A 195 6.86 7.22 21.17
N GLY A 196 6.61 6.21 22.00
CA GLY A 196 5.80 6.33 23.22
C GLY A 196 6.43 7.19 24.32
N LEU A 197 7.76 7.18 24.45
CA LEU A 197 8.50 7.95 25.45
C LEU A 197 8.69 9.44 25.08
N ASN A 198 8.76 9.78 23.80
CA ASN A 198 8.83 11.18 23.35
C ASN A 198 7.46 11.89 23.36
N GLY A 199 6.34 11.13 23.41
CA GLY A 199 4.99 11.67 23.50
C GLY A 199 4.52 12.03 24.92
N SER A 200 5.23 11.60 25.97
CA SER A 200 4.82 11.79 27.36
C SER A 200 5.51 12.96 28.08
N HIS A 201 6.45 13.68 27.45
CA HIS A 201 7.18 14.80 28.07
C HIS A 201 6.75 16.20 27.59
N LEU A 202 5.65 16.34 26.85
CA LEU A 202 5.16 17.66 26.38
C LEU A 202 3.78 18.07 26.93
N SER A 203 3.25 17.35 27.93
CA SER A 203 1.94 17.64 28.53
C SER A 203 2.00 17.83 30.05
N VAL A 204 2.96 18.60 30.57
CA VAL A 204 2.82 19.31 31.85
C VAL A 204 3.71 20.57 31.75
N ASP A 205 3.08 21.74 31.59
CA ASP A 205 3.54 23.09 31.99
C ASP A 205 2.98 24.17 31.03
N HIS A 206 1.72 24.56 31.24
CA HIS A 206 1.25 25.93 31.55
C HIS A 206 -0.27 26.04 31.51
#